data_AF-A0ABD5S4B9-F1
#
_entry.id   AF-A0ABD5S4B9-F1
#
_cell.length_a   1.000
_cell.length_b   1.000
_cell.length_c   1.000
_cell.angle_alpha   90.00
_cell.angle_beta   90.00
_cell.angle_gamma   90.00
#
_symmetry.space_group_name_H-M   'P 1'
#
loop_
_entity.id
_entity.type
_entity.pdbx_description
1 polymer ?
#
loop_
_entity_poly.entity_id
_entity_poly.type
_entity_poly.pdbx_seq_one_letter_code
_entity_poly.pdbx_strand_id
1 'polypeptide(L)'
;MSTAENHETGTGRRIAVLAHEKFPDRAKTAVGLLRYGPHEVVAVLDRDNAGDRVTDHVPDVPDAPIVAGFDEVPECDALVIGIAPIGGGFEDSWRHDVRGALARG
;
A
#
# COMPACT_ATOMS: atom_id res chain seq x y z
N MET A 1 -9.99 26.01 -34.30
CA MET A 1 -8.76 25.48 -33.68
C MET A 1 -8.88 25.75 -32.19
N SER A 2 -9.22 24.72 -31.42
CA SER A 2 -9.38 24.83 -29.97
C SER A 2 -8.05 24.46 -29.33
N THR A 3 -7.53 25.34 -28.49
CA THR A 3 -6.41 25.09 -27.59
C THR A 3 -6.72 23.87 -26.75
N ALA A 4 -5.90 22.83 -26.87
CA ALA A 4 -5.92 21.70 -25.97
C ALA A 4 -5.57 22.21 -24.57
N GLU A 5 -6.47 22.00 -23.61
CA GLU A 5 -6.14 22.10 -22.21
C GLU A 5 -5.06 21.06 -21.94
N ASN A 6 -3.87 21.51 -21.54
CA ASN A 6 -2.81 20.65 -21.05
C ASN A 6 -3.36 19.91 -19.83
N HIS A 7 -3.66 18.62 -20.01
CA HIS A 7 -3.89 17.71 -18.92
C HIS A 7 -2.54 17.54 -18.21
N GLU A 8 -2.34 18.26 -17.11
CA GLU A 8 -1.24 17.98 -16.20
C GLU A 8 -1.39 16.52 -15.77
N THR A 9 -0.52 15.64 -16.28
CA THR A 9 -0.40 14.25 -15.84
C THR A 9 0.20 14.25 -14.43
N GLY A 10 -0.60 14.66 -13.45
CA GLY A 10 -0.32 14.40 -12.04
C GLY A 10 -0.44 12.91 -11.81
N THR A 11 0.70 12.26 -11.60
CA THR A 11 0.88 10.84 -11.28
C THR A 11 -0.19 10.32 -10.31
N GLY A 12 -0.72 9.12 -10.57
CA GLY A 12 -1.77 8.51 -9.75
C GLY A 12 -1.44 8.56 -8.25
N ARG A 13 -2.46 8.78 -7.41
CA ARG A 13 -2.33 8.93 -5.94
C ARG A 13 -1.36 7.91 -5.35
N ARG A 14 -0.41 8.37 -4.52
CA ARG A 14 0.62 7.55 -3.87
C ARG A 14 0.04 6.93 -2.62
N ILE A 15 0.06 5.60 -2.52
CA ILE A 15 -0.55 4.87 -1.40
C ILE A 15 0.45 3.93 -0.73
N ALA A 16 0.30 3.78 0.58
CA ALA A 16 0.90 2.69 1.33
C ALA A 16 -0.17 1.64 1.63
N VAL A 17 0.19 0.35 1.64
CA VAL A 17 -0.78 -0.74 1.79
C VAL A 17 -0.45 -1.59 3.01
N LEU A 18 -1.33 -1.61 4.01
CA LEU A 18 -1.18 -2.45 5.19
C LEU A 18 -1.57 -3.89 4.88
N ALA A 19 -0.64 -4.83 5.06
CA ALA A 19 -0.84 -6.24 4.74
C ALA A 19 -0.17 -7.24 5.72
N HIS A 20 0.13 -6.81 6.95
CA HIS A 20 0.80 -7.60 7.99
C HIS A 20 0.38 -9.07 8.06
N GLU A 21 1.37 -9.97 8.02
CA GLU A 21 1.31 -11.44 8.19
C GLU A 21 0.46 -12.17 7.15
N LYS A 22 0.00 -11.47 6.12
CA LYS A 22 -0.94 -12.03 5.14
C LYS A 22 -0.45 -11.80 3.71
N PHE A 23 0.57 -10.98 3.50
CA PHE A 23 1.14 -10.77 2.18
C PHE A 23 2.04 -11.96 1.79
N PRO A 24 1.99 -12.42 0.51
CA PRO A 24 1.02 -12.05 -0.52
C PRO A 24 -0.27 -12.88 -0.47
N ASP A 25 -0.21 -14.12 0.05
CA ASP A 25 -1.21 -15.17 -0.22
C ASP A 25 -2.61 -14.89 0.33
N ARG A 26 -2.70 -14.19 1.47
CA ARG A 26 -3.96 -13.83 2.12
C ARG A 26 -4.24 -12.33 2.08
N ALA A 27 -3.62 -11.62 1.16
CA ALA A 27 -3.75 -10.18 0.97
C ALA A 27 -4.30 -9.82 -0.42
N LYS A 28 -5.40 -10.47 -0.84
CA LYS A 28 -5.97 -10.27 -2.19
C LYS A 28 -6.27 -8.81 -2.54
N THR A 29 -6.63 -7.99 -1.56
CA THR A 29 -6.87 -6.56 -1.78
C THR A 29 -5.55 -5.85 -2.06
N ALA A 30 -4.50 -6.10 -1.28
CA ALA A 30 -3.16 -5.57 -1.54
C ALA A 30 -2.62 -6.00 -2.91
N VAL A 31 -2.70 -7.30 -3.24
CA VAL A 31 -2.25 -7.84 -4.54
C VAL A 31 -3.07 -7.26 -5.70
N GLY A 32 -4.39 -7.08 -5.50
CA GLY A 32 -5.25 -6.43 -6.48
C GLY A 32 -4.86 -4.98 -6.77
N LEU A 33 -4.52 -4.22 -5.73
CA LEU A 33 -4.03 -2.85 -5.87
C LEU A 33 -2.69 -2.80 -6.61
N LEU A 34 -1.77 -3.72 -6.31
CA LEU A 34 -0.49 -3.81 -7.02
C LEU A 34 -0.66 -4.15 -8.50
N ARG A 35 -1.55 -5.08 -8.84
CA ARG A 35 -1.74 -5.55 -10.23
C ARG A 35 -2.56 -4.60 -11.10
N TYR A 36 -3.56 -3.95 -10.52
CA TYR A 36 -4.63 -3.30 -11.29
C TYR A 36 -4.99 -1.91 -10.79
N GLY A 37 -4.44 -1.47 -9.65
CA GLY A 37 -4.74 -0.17 -9.08
C GLY A 37 -4.21 0.97 -9.96
N PRO A 38 -4.95 2.09 -10.08
CA PRO A 38 -4.46 3.29 -10.76
C PRO A 38 -3.48 4.11 -9.89
N HIS A 39 -3.11 3.58 -8.72
CA HIS A 39 -2.33 4.23 -7.68
C HIS A 39 -0.87 3.77 -7.74
N GLU A 40 0.05 4.64 -7.35
CA GLU A 40 1.44 4.25 -7.11
C GLU A 40 1.54 3.67 -5.70
N VAL A 41 1.82 2.36 -5.57
CA VAL A 41 2.08 1.75 -4.26
C VAL A 41 3.52 2.05 -3.86
N VAL A 42 3.71 2.91 -2.85
CA VAL A 42 5.04 3.36 -2.42
C VAL A 42 5.66 2.46 -1.34
N ALA A 43 4.84 1.68 -0.64
CA ALA A 43 5.27 0.68 0.34
C ALA A 43 4.14 -0.32 0.63
N VAL A 44 4.52 -1.56 0.95
CA VAL A 44 3.65 -2.55 1.60
C VAL A 44 4.11 -2.70 3.05
N LEU A 45 3.20 -2.58 4.02
CA LEU A 45 3.52 -2.82 5.42
C LEU A 45 3.25 -4.29 5.71
N ASP A 46 4.32 -5.05 5.87
CA ASP A 46 4.27 -6.41 6.38
C ASP A 46 5.51 -6.69 7.24
N ARG A 47 5.28 -7.02 8.50
CA ARG A 47 6.34 -7.18 9.49
C ARG A 47 7.08 -8.51 9.34
N ASP A 48 6.41 -9.53 8.78
CA ASP A 48 7.01 -10.85 8.58
C ASP A 48 7.96 -10.87 7.38
N ASN A 49 7.78 -9.92 6.46
CA ASN A 49 8.51 -9.80 5.20
C ASN A 49 9.31 -8.48 5.10
N ALA A 50 9.52 -7.78 6.23
CA ALA A 50 10.18 -6.48 6.24
C ALA A 50 11.63 -6.57 5.75
N GLY A 51 12.01 -5.66 4.85
CA GLY A 51 13.33 -5.64 4.18
C GLY A 51 13.33 -6.27 2.78
N ASP A 52 12.30 -7.06 2.46
CA ASP A 52 12.10 -7.61 1.12
C ASP A 52 11.48 -6.57 0.17
N ARG A 53 11.39 -6.93 -1.12
CA ARG A 53 10.68 -6.17 -2.13
C ARG A 53 9.40 -6.88 -2.56
N VAL A 54 8.40 -6.12 -2.99
CA VAL A 54 7.14 -6.69 -3.51
C VAL A 54 7.40 -7.72 -4.61
N THR A 55 8.32 -7.44 -5.52
CA THR A 55 8.63 -8.33 -6.64
C THR A 55 9.32 -9.64 -6.26
N ASP A 56 9.86 -9.76 -5.04
CA ASP A 56 10.39 -11.02 -4.50
C ASP A 56 9.26 -12.02 -4.20
N HIS A 57 8.04 -11.53 -3.95
CA HIS A 57 6.87 -12.31 -3.53
C HIS A 57 5.77 -12.35 -4.60
N VAL A 58 5.61 -11.27 -5.36
CA VAL A 58 4.62 -11.13 -6.42
C VAL A 58 5.32 -10.68 -7.70
N PRO A 59 5.69 -11.61 -8.61
CA PRO A 59 6.33 -11.23 -9.86
C PRO A 59 5.34 -10.50 -10.80
N ASP A 60 5.90 -9.75 -11.75
CA ASP A 60 5.18 -9.06 -12.83
C ASP A 60 4.23 -7.93 -12.36
N VAL A 61 4.56 -7.25 -11.26
CA VAL A 61 3.85 -6.05 -10.77
C VAL A 61 4.84 -4.90 -10.52
N PRO A 62 4.36 -3.64 -10.39
CA PRO A 62 5.20 -2.54 -9.94
C PRO A 62 5.83 -2.84 -8.58
N ASP A 63 7.11 -2.50 -8.46
CA ASP A 63 7.91 -2.86 -7.31
C ASP A 63 7.90 -1.77 -6.22
N ALA A 64 7.95 -2.19 -4.97
CA ALA A 64 7.94 -1.33 -3.79
C ALA A 64 8.63 -2.03 -2.61
N PRO A 65 9.19 -1.29 -1.63
CA PRO A 65 9.73 -1.89 -0.42
C PRO A 65 8.62 -2.48 0.46
N ILE A 66 8.95 -3.58 1.14
CA ILE A 66 8.16 -4.10 2.26
C ILE A 66 8.77 -3.61 3.57
N VAL A 67 7.98 -2.91 4.37
CA VAL A 67 8.42 -2.26 5.61
C VAL A 67 7.72 -2.84 6.84
N ALA A 68 8.36 -2.75 8.00
CA ALA A 68 7.84 -3.36 9.22
C ALA A 68 6.61 -2.63 9.81
N GLY A 69 6.44 -1.35 9.50
CA GLY A 69 5.34 -0.52 9.98
C GLY A 69 5.34 0.87 9.35
N PHE A 70 4.35 1.67 9.71
CA PHE A 70 4.09 2.95 9.05
C PHE A 70 5.19 3.99 9.24
N ASP A 71 6.00 3.88 10.29
CA ASP A 71 7.07 4.84 10.53
C ASP A 71 8.12 4.88 9.41
N GLU A 72 8.32 3.75 8.73
CA GLU A 72 9.27 3.55 7.63
C GLU A 72 8.66 3.84 6.25
N VAL A 73 7.37 4.15 6.19
CA VAL A 73 6.66 4.43 4.93
C VAL A 73 7.15 5.77 4.35
N PRO A 74 7.59 5.80 3.07
CA PRO A 74 7.85 7.05 2.35
C PRO A 74 6.61 7.96 2.33
N GLU A 75 6.78 9.23 1.97
CA GLU A 75 5.62 10.14 1.82
C GLU A 75 4.51 9.50 0.97
N CYS A 76 3.26 9.57 1.42
CA CYS A 76 2.12 8.98 0.74
C CYS A 76 0.85 9.79 1.00
N ASP A 77 -0.12 9.71 0.10
CA ASP A 77 -1.39 10.43 0.19
C ASP A 77 -2.48 9.64 0.95
N ALA A 78 -2.27 8.34 1.18
CA ALA A 78 -3.20 7.48 1.89
C ALA A 78 -2.56 6.17 2.38
N LEU A 79 -3.04 5.67 3.52
CA LEU A 79 -2.86 4.29 3.95
C LEU A 79 -4.12 3.48 3.59
N VAL A 80 -3.94 2.39 2.84
CA VAL A 80 -5.02 1.46 2.47
C VAL A 80 -4.88 0.17 3.29
N ILE A 81 -5.98 -0.28 3.90
CA ILE A 81 -6.02 -1.58 4.58
C ILE A 81 -6.21 -2.67 3.52
N GLY A 82 -5.11 -3.36 3.18
CA GLY A 82 -5.02 -4.36 2.11
C GLY A 82 -5.36 -5.79 2.53
N ILE A 83 -5.78 -5.99 3.77
CA ILE A 83 -6.12 -7.29 4.37
C ILE A 83 -7.42 -7.19 5.16
N ALA A 84 -8.13 -8.32 5.28
CA ALA A 84 -9.36 -8.39 6.06
C ALA A 84 -9.35 -9.68 6.92
N PRO A 85 -9.60 -9.60 8.24
CA PRO A 85 -9.64 -10.78 9.09
C PRO A 85 -10.91 -11.59 8.82
N ILE A 86 -10.84 -12.89 9.08
CA ILE A 86 -12.02 -13.77 8.99
C ILE A 86 -13.06 -13.29 10.02
N GLY A 87 -14.30 -13.12 9.59
CA GLY A 87 -15.40 -12.65 10.43
C GLY A 87 -15.59 -11.13 10.45
N GLY A 88 -14.66 -10.37 9.88
CA GLY A 88 -14.71 -8.90 9.87
C GLY A 88 -14.32 -8.33 11.24
N GLY A 89 -13.40 -7.37 11.23
CA GLY A 89 -12.89 -6.77 12.45
C GLY A 89 -11.70 -5.88 12.13
N PHE A 90 -11.47 -4.90 12.99
CA PHE A 90 -10.25 -4.11 12.96
C PHE A 90 -9.30 -4.68 14.01
N GLU A 91 -8.14 -5.19 13.60
CA GLU A 91 -7.18 -5.74 14.57
C GLU A 91 -6.49 -4.62 15.35
N ASP A 92 -6.34 -4.81 16.65
CA ASP A 92 -5.71 -3.84 17.53
C ASP A 92 -4.25 -3.55 17.15
N SER A 93 -3.56 -4.55 16.58
CA SER A 93 -2.18 -4.45 16.10
C SER A 93 -2.02 -3.36 15.02
N TRP A 94 -3.04 -3.06 14.23
CA TRP A 94 -2.99 -2.08 13.15
C TRP A 94 -3.14 -0.64 13.63
N ARG A 95 -3.54 -0.43 14.91
CA ARG A 95 -3.80 0.93 15.43
C ARG A 95 -2.57 1.82 15.40
N HIS A 96 -1.39 1.25 15.60
CA HIS A 96 -0.15 2.00 15.54
C HIS A 96 0.03 2.63 14.15
N ASP A 97 -0.08 1.82 13.10
CA ASP A 97 0.10 2.26 11.70
C ASP A 97 -0.99 3.24 11.26
N VAL A 98 -2.25 2.95 11.61
CA VAL A 98 -3.38 3.84 11.26
C VAL A 98 -3.25 5.19 11.96
N ARG A 99 -2.83 5.22 13.24
CA ARG A 99 -2.58 6.49 13.93
C ARG A 99 -1.39 7.24 13.34
N GLY A 100 -0.34 6.51 12.95
CA GLY A 100 0.80 7.07 12.23
C GLY A 100 0.38 7.77 10.94
N ALA A 101 -0.48 7.13 10.15
CA ALA A 101 -1.04 7.71 8.93
C ALA A 101 -1.84 8.98 9.22
N LEU A 102 -2.80 8.91 10.15
CA LEU A 102 -3.64 10.05 10.52
C LEU A 102 -2.83 11.25 11.06
N ALA A 103 -1.69 11.00 11.70
CA ALA A 103 -0.82 12.05 12.20
C ALA A 103 -0.01 12.75 11.09
N ARG A 104 0.14 12.13 9.91
CA ARG A 104 0.90 12.68 8.77
C ARG A 104 0.03 13.43 7.75
N GLY A 105 -1.28 13.17 7.65
CA GLY A 105 -2.23 13.91 6.82
C GLY A 105 -3.09 13.03 5.92
#